data_AF-A0A1X0JJ84-F1
#
_entry.id   AF-A0A1X0JJ84-F1
#
_cell.length_a   1.000
_cell.length_b   1.000
_cell.length_c   1.000
_cell.angle_alpha   90.00
_cell.angle_beta   90.00
_cell.angle_gamma   90.00
#
_symmetry.space_group_name_H-M   'P 1'
#
loop_
_entity.id
_entity.type
_entity.pdbx_description
1 polymer ?
#
loop_
_entity_poly.entity_id
_entity_poly.type
_entity_poly.pdbx_seq_one_letter_code
_entity_poly.pdbx_strand_id
1 'polypeptide(L)'
;MRSRIAPLMAAGLIVAGCGSATTEETDAPETPAAADTSVKGKVDENGAPEAPAPEGPGGTMIVTYEDADTPEALNGKKIQQENRMLEDLADDINQTLVLPNDITLRGAQCGVPNAYWSESENTITMCYEDTDWSMAVFTKAGDADPLQSALGSEYTTFYHETGHMTISIYDLPVTGREEDVADQAAAYLLLTPGDDGTVDPESVQSVKDFARAFAALAEVQTEFTAEDMADEHSLNLQRVYNMDCWIYGSNPEANGDLVGNGQLPEDRAAGCPAEWEQLDQAWSTLLEPHWK
;
A
#
# COMPACT_ATOMS: atom_id res chain seq x y z
N MET A 1 5.60 45.31 16.41
CA MET A 1 4.26 45.76 16.82
C MET A 1 3.55 44.52 17.35
N ARG A 2 3.41 44.40 18.68
CA ARG A 2 2.76 43.26 19.34
C ARG A 2 1.24 43.45 19.24
N SER A 3 0.50 42.42 18.89
CA SER A 3 -0.90 42.32 19.31
C SER A 3 -1.25 40.88 19.66
N ARG A 4 -1.60 40.71 20.93
CA ARG A 4 -2.14 39.50 21.55
C ARG A 4 -3.66 39.61 21.47
N ILE A 5 -4.35 38.51 21.21
CA ILE A 5 -5.77 38.36 21.53
C ILE A 5 -5.90 37.11 22.39
N ALA A 6 -6.47 37.30 23.58
CA ALA A 6 -6.79 36.27 24.57
C ALA A 6 -8.32 36.16 24.70
N PRO A 7 -8.84 35.03 25.23
CA PRO A 7 -10.22 34.58 25.04
C PRO A 7 -11.18 35.11 26.12
N LEU A 8 -12.48 35.08 25.82
CA LEU A 8 -13.57 35.33 26.76
C LEU A 8 -14.16 34.00 27.24
N MET A 9 -14.02 33.74 28.54
CA MET A 9 -14.79 32.76 29.30
C MET A 9 -16.08 33.39 29.83
N ALA A 10 -17.17 32.62 29.86
CA ALA A 10 -18.32 32.86 30.71
C ALA A 10 -18.69 31.57 31.46
N ALA A 11 -18.57 31.63 32.79
CA ALA A 11 -19.15 30.71 33.78
C ALA A 11 -20.69 30.90 33.86
N GLY A 12 -21.53 30.01 34.37
CA GLY A 12 -21.39 28.73 35.05
C GLY A 12 -22.74 28.36 35.75
N LEU A 13 -22.67 27.37 36.66
CA LEU A 13 -23.64 26.96 37.72
C LEU A 13 -24.77 25.98 37.28
N ILE A 14 -25.20 24.94 38.01
CA ILE A 14 -24.82 24.29 39.31
C ILE A 14 -25.37 22.84 39.33
N VAL A 15 -24.53 21.95 39.88
CA VAL A 15 -24.72 20.79 40.79
C VAL A 15 -26.09 20.10 40.97
N ALA A 16 -26.08 18.76 40.87
CA ALA A 16 -26.68 17.87 41.85
C ALA A 16 -25.84 16.58 41.96
N GLY A 17 -25.26 16.34 43.14
CA GLY A 17 -24.58 15.09 43.48
C GLY A 17 -25.43 14.22 44.40
N CYS A 18 -25.23 12.92 44.33
CA CYS A 18 -25.47 11.97 45.43
C CYS A 18 -24.30 10.97 45.41
N GLY A 19 -23.55 10.91 46.51
CA GLY A 19 -22.53 9.88 46.73
C GLY A 19 -23.08 8.75 47.58
N SER A 20 -22.49 7.56 47.45
CA SER A 20 -21.80 6.84 48.55
C SER A 20 -21.25 5.50 48.05
N ALA A 21 -20.12 5.14 48.64
CA ALA A 21 -19.19 4.08 48.27
C ALA A 21 -19.64 2.65 48.65
N THR A 22 -19.03 1.66 47.98
CA THR A 22 -18.44 0.47 48.62
C THR A 22 -17.35 -0.09 47.70
N THR A 23 -16.16 -0.23 48.28
CA THR A 23 -14.99 -0.94 47.77
C THR A 23 -15.17 -2.44 47.98
N GLU A 24 -14.99 -3.24 46.93
CA GLU A 24 -14.59 -4.65 47.03
C GLU A 24 -13.47 -4.90 46.02
N GLU A 25 -12.33 -5.36 46.56
CA GLU A 25 -11.19 -5.89 45.84
C GLU A 25 -11.55 -7.22 45.21
N THR A 26 -11.23 -7.39 43.92
CA THR A 26 -11.07 -8.71 43.31
C THR A 26 -9.81 -8.69 42.46
N ASP A 27 -8.85 -9.54 42.85
CA ASP A 27 -7.60 -9.81 42.16
C ASP A 27 -7.81 -10.14 40.68
N ALA A 28 -7.20 -9.34 39.80
CA ALA A 28 -7.00 -9.67 38.40
C ALA A 28 -5.57 -10.20 38.19
N PRO A 29 -5.34 -11.20 37.32
CA PRO A 29 -4.02 -11.78 37.11
C PRO A 29 -3.10 -10.80 36.38
N GLU A 30 -1.82 -10.79 36.78
CA GLU A 30 -0.75 -9.96 36.23
C GLU A 30 -0.54 -10.21 34.73
N THR A 31 -0.75 -9.17 33.91
CA THR A 31 -0.26 -9.08 32.54
C THR A 31 1.19 -8.61 32.57
N PRO A 32 2.13 -9.22 31.82
CA PRO A 32 3.51 -8.74 31.77
C PRO A 32 3.59 -7.33 31.18
N ALA A 33 4.43 -6.50 31.78
CA ALA A 33 4.65 -5.11 31.44
C ALA A 33 4.96 -4.90 29.94
N ALA A 34 4.20 -3.99 29.33
CA ALA A 34 4.57 -3.39 28.05
C ALA A 34 5.95 -2.74 28.19
N ALA A 35 6.86 -3.08 27.29
CA ALA A 35 8.15 -2.42 27.18
C ALA A 35 7.93 -0.94 26.83
N ASP A 36 8.50 -0.07 27.64
CA ASP A 36 8.55 1.37 27.42
C ASP A 36 9.49 1.67 26.26
N THR A 37 8.94 1.82 25.05
CA THR A 37 9.67 2.32 23.88
C THR A 37 9.27 3.78 23.62
N SER A 38 9.48 4.66 24.60
CA SER A 38 9.49 6.09 24.31
C SER A 38 10.77 6.47 23.56
N VAL A 39 10.79 6.29 22.24
CA VAL A 39 11.79 6.93 21.38
C VAL A 39 11.38 8.40 21.24
N LYS A 40 12.13 9.29 21.86
CA LYS A 40 12.00 10.73 21.59
C LYS A 40 12.55 11.00 20.20
N GLY A 41 11.68 11.15 19.21
CA GLY A 41 12.06 11.63 17.88
C GLY A 41 12.78 12.97 17.97
N LYS A 42 13.89 13.11 17.26
CA LYS A 42 14.54 14.42 17.04
C LYS A 42 13.70 15.19 16.04
N VAL A 43 13.60 16.50 16.26
CA VAL A 43 12.94 17.42 15.35
C VAL A 43 13.99 18.34 14.74
N ASP A 44 13.83 18.65 13.46
CA ASP A 44 14.71 19.56 12.72
C ASP A 44 14.56 21.02 13.20
N GLU A 45 15.32 21.93 12.59
CA GLU A 45 15.29 23.37 12.93
C GLU A 45 13.91 24.03 12.71
N ASN A 46 13.01 23.36 11.99
CA ASN A 46 11.64 23.80 11.67
C ASN A 46 10.57 23.07 12.50
N GLY A 47 10.95 22.11 13.35
CA GLY A 47 10.02 21.33 14.16
C GLY A 47 9.36 20.16 13.44
N ALA A 48 9.82 19.81 12.24
CA ALA A 48 9.44 18.57 11.56
C ALA A 48 10.21 17.38 12.15
N PRO A 49 9.68 16.15 12.16
CA PRO A 49 10.47 14.97 12.46
C PRO A 49 11.72 14.96 11.58
N GLU A 50 12.90 14.92 12.20
CA GLU A 50 14.15 14.80 11.46
C GLU A 50 14.20 13.37 10.93
N ALA A 51 13.97 13.19 9.62
CA ALA A 51 14.19 11.90 8.97
C ALA A 51 15.66 11.51 9.22
N PRO A 52 15.94 10.30 9.72
CA PRO A 52 17.32 9.85 9.87
C PRO A 52 17.99 9.93 8.50
N ALA A 53 19.09 10.67 8.39
CA ALA A 53 19.91 10.62 7.20
C ALA A 53 20.33 9.15 6.97
N PRO A 54 20.32 8.63 5.74
CA PRO A 54 20.68 7.25 5.48
C PRO A 54 22.14 7.01 5.88
N GLU A 55 22.35 6.44 7.07
CA GLU A 55 23.66 6.01 7.55
C GLU A 55 23.93 4.59 7.03
N GLY A 56 24.50 4.48 5.83
CA GLY A 56 24.90 3.21 5.24
C GLY A 56 25.66 3.37 3.91
N PRO A 57 26.38 2.35 3.42
CA PRO A 57 27.11 2.39 2.16
C PRO A 57 26.23 2.49 0.89
N GLY A 58 24.92 2.73 1.01
CA GLY A 58 23.94 2.62 -0.06
C GLY A 58 23.62 1.15 -0.34
N GLY A 59 22.33 0.80 -0.31
CA GLY A 59 21.84 -0.52 -0.65
C GLY A 59 21.36 -0.64 -2.09
N THR A 60 21.11 -1.86 -2.52
CA THR A 60 20.51 -2.18 -3.83
C THR A 60 19.44 -3.26 -3.67
N MET A 61 18.40 -3.21 -4.50
CA MET A 61 17.47 -4.31 -4.67
C MET A 61 18.12 -5.39 -5.53
N ILE A 62 18.13 -6.64 -5.05
CA ILE A 62 18.83 -7.78 -5.65
C ILE A 62 17.82 -8.88 -5.96
N VAL A 63 17.76 -9.28 -7.23
CA VAL A 63 16.84 -10.32 -7.68
C VAL A 63 17.38 -11.71 -7.39
N THR A 64 16.51 -12.59 -6.87
CA THR A 64 16.77 -14.01 -6.72
C THR A 64 15.55 -14.83 -7.15
N TYR A 65 15.78 -16.04 -7.67
CA TYR A 65 14.72 -16.99 -8.01
C TYR A 65 15.01 -18.32 -7.31
N GLU A 66 14.12 -18.75 -6.43
CA GLU A 66 14.17 -20.07 -5.79
C GLU A 66 13.61 -21.16 -6.71
N ASP A 67 13.91 -22.42 -6.39
CA ASP A 67 13.40 -23.58 -7.11
C ASP A 67 11.88 -23.76 -6.92
N ALA A 68 11.25 -24.44 -7.87
CA ALA A 68 9.82 -24.73 -7.87
C ALA A 68 9.59 -26.15 -8.42
N ASP A 69 8.58 -26.83 -7.90
CA ASP A 69 8.26 -28.23 -8.18
C ASP A 69 6.79 -28.44 -8.58
N THR A 70 5.86 -27.61 -8.11
CA THR A 70 4.43 -27.74 -8.46
C THR A 70 4.16 -27.21 -9.87
N PRO A 71 3.18 -27.78 -10.60
CA PRO A 71 2.84 -27.29 -11.94
C PRO A 71 2.53 -25.79 -11.99
N GLU A 72 1.78 -25.30 -11.01
CA GLU A 72 1.37 -23.90 -10.88
C GLU A 72 2.60 -23.00 -10.68
N ALA A 73 3.47 -23.35 -9.72
CA ALA A 73 4.67 -22.58 -9.44
C ALA A 73 5.72 -22.65 -10.57
N LEU A 74 5.83 -23.79 -11.27
CA LEU A 74 6.66 -23.90 -12.46
C LEU A 74 6.19 -22.97 -13.58
N ASN A 75 4.86 -22.84 -13.77
CA ASN A 75 4.31 -21.93 -14.76
C ASN A 75 4.51 -20.46 -14.35
N GLY A 76 4.20 -20.10 -13.11
CA GLY A 76 4.43 -18.77 -12.56
C GLY A 76 5.91 -18.36 -12.63
N LYS A 77 6.83 -19.22 -12.20
CA LYS A 77 8.28 -19.00 -12.32
C LYS A 77 8.69 -18.75 -13.76
N LYS A 78 8.17 -19.54 -14.69
CA LYS A 78 8.45 -19.36 -16.12
C LYS A 78 7.97 -18.00 -16.61
N ILE A 79 6.75 -17.59 -16.24
CA ILE A 79 6.21 -16.26 -16.60
C ILE A 79 7.11 -15.16 -16.05
N GLN A 80 7.45 -15.19 -14.75
CA GLN A 80 8.31 -14.17 -14.16
C GLN A 80 9.68 -14.08 -14.86
N GLN A 81 10.33 -15.23 -15.10
CA GLN A 81 11.67 -15.28 -15.71
C GLN A 81 11.69 -14.92 -17.19
N GLU A 82 10.74 -15.41 -18.00
CA GLU A 82 10.71 -15.13 -19.44
C GLU A 82 10.39 -13.66 -19.74
N ASN A 83 9.69 -12.99 -18.83
CA ASN A 83 9.35 -11.57 -18.93
C ASN A 83 10.28 -10.65 -18.12
N ARG A 84 11.33 -11.19 -17.48
CA ARG A 84 12.28 -10.42 -16.64
C ARG A 84 11.58 -9.57 -15.57
N MET A 85 10.44 -10.05 -15.07
CA MET A 85 9.54 -9.28 -14.21
C MET A 85 10.28 -8.73 -12.99
N LEU A 86 10.98 -9.58 -12.23
CA LEU A 86 11.66 -9.14 -11.02
C LEU A 86 12.86 -8.24 -11.32
N GLU A 87 13.56 -8.49 -12.43
CA GLU A 87 14.66 -7.64 -12.88
C GLU A 87 14.20 -6.22 -13.21
N ASP A 88 13.09 -6.08 -13.94
CA ASP A 88 12.57 -4.77 -14.33
C ASP A 88 12.04 -4.00 -13.09
N LEU A 89 11.37 -4.69 -12.17
CA LEU A 89 10.91 -4.10 -10.89
C LEU A 89 12.08 -3.68 -9.98
N ALA A 90 13.10 -4.52 -9.85
CA ALA A 90 14.29 -4.18 -9.08
C ALA A 90 15.07 -3.01 -9.70
N ASP A 91 15.17 -2.98 -11.04
CA ASP A 91 15.82 -1.89 -11.76
C ASP A 91 15.08 -0.57 -11.56
N ASP A 92 13.74 -0.58 -11.50
CA ASP A 92 12.95 0.62 -11.18
C ASP A 92 13.25 1.14 -9.78
N ILE A 93 13.12 0.30 -8.74
CA ILE A 93 13.45 0.71 -7.35
C ILE A 93 14.90 1.18 -7.23
N ASN A 94 15.83 0.51 -7.90
CA ASN A 94 17.24 0.91 -7.92
C ASN A 94 17.50 2.21 -8.68
N GLN A 95 16.59 2.68 -9.53
CA GLN A 95 16.70 3.97 -10.21
C GLN A 95 16.00 5.08 -9.44
N THR A 96 14.97 4.76 -8.66
CA THR A 96 14.10 5.74 -8.03
C THR A 96 14.43 5.97 -6.55
N LEU A 97 14.66 4.93 -5.74
CA LEU A 97 14.73 5.03 -4.28
C LEU A 97 16.13 4.83 -3.67
N VAL A 98 16.46 5.62 -2.66
CA VAL A 98 17.69 5.50 -1.85
C VAL A 98 17.50 4.42 -0.79
N LEU A 99 17.93 3.20 -1.09
CA LEU A 99 17.84 2.09 -0.15
C LEU A 99 18.94 2.18 0.94
N PRO A 100 18.60 2.07 2.24
CA PRO A 100 19.57 2.13 3.33
C PRO A 100 20.38 0.82 3.46
N ASN A 101 19.81 -0.30 3.02
CA ASN A 101 20.39 -1.64 3.05
C ASN A 101 20.03 -2.39 1.76
N ASP A 102 20.74 -3.48 1.47
CA ASP A 102 20.36 -4.36 0.37
C ASP A 102 19.01 -5.01 0.65
N ILE A 103 18.14 -5.03 -0.36
CA ILE A 103 16.80 -5.61 -0.32
C ILE A 103 16.76 -6.78 -1.30
N THR A 104 16.29 -7.94 -0.88
CA THR A 104 16.09 -9.06 -1.82
C THR A 104 14.70 -8.96 -2.44
N LEU A 105 14.63 -9.04 -3.77
CA LEU A 105 13.39 -9.33 -4.48
C LEU A 105 13.42 -10.79 -4.92
N ARG A 106 12.61 -11.62 -4.28
CA ARG A 106 12.64 -13.08 -4.41
C ARG A 106 11.40 -13.59 -5.14
N GLY A 107 11.62 -14.33 -6.23
CA GLY A 107 10.62 -15.26 -6.77
C GLY A 107 10.70 -16.60 -6.05
N ALA A 108 9.60 -17.12 -5.52
CA ALA A 108 9.60 -18.40 -4.79
C ALA A 108 8.28 -19.19 -4.93
N GLN A 109 8.35 -20.50 -4.72
CA GLN A 109 7.15 -21.32 -4.52
C GLN A 109 6.69 -21.20 -3.07
N CYS A 110 5.47 -20.72 -2.83
CA CYS A 110 4.95 -20.46 -1.49
C CYS A 110 3.86 -21.44 -1.04
N GLY A 111 3.33 -22.26 -1.95
CA GLY A 111 2.23 -23.17 -1.70
C GLY A 111 0.84 -22.52 -1.78
N VAL A 112 0.77 -21.20 -1.86
CA VAL A 112 -0.45 -20.40 -2.06
C VAL A 112 -0.13 -19.16 -2.90
N PRO A 113 -1.09 -18.65 -3.71
CA PRO A 113 -0.98 -17.32 -4.34
C PRO A 113 -0.77 -16.26 -3.26
N ASN A 114 0.35 -15.53 -3.33
CA ASN A 114 0.67 -14.46 -2.39
C ASN A 114 1.83 -13.56 -2.88
N ALA A 115 1.96 -12.40 -2.27
CA ALA A 115 3.20 -11.64 -2.18
C ALA A 115 3.33 -11.11 -0.75
N TYR A 116 4.55 -10.83 -0.30
CA TYR A 116 4.76 -10.25 1.03
C TYR A 116 6.13 -9.60 1.22
N TRP A 117 6.16 -8.53 1.99
CA TRP A 117 7.35 -7.94 2.60
C TRP A 117 7.71 -8.64 3.93
N SER A 118 9.00 -8.93 4.13
CA SER A 118 9.56 -9.40 5.39
C SER A 118 10.65 -8.45 5.88
N GLU A 119 10.30 -7.64 6.89
CA GLU A 119 11.24 -6.70 7.54
C GLU A 119 12.46 -7.43 8.12
N SER A 120 12.25 -8.58 8.75
CA SER A 120 13.35 -9.34 9.37
C SER A 120 14.36 -9.91 8.37
N GLU A 121 13.93 -10.14 7.13
CA GLU A 121 14.77 -10.69 6.05
C GLU A 121 15.19 -9.63 5.02
N ASN A 122 14.70 -8.39 5.13
CA ASN A 122 14.80 -7.36 4.09
C ASN A 122 14.43 -7.92 2.71
N THR A 123 13.30 -8.60 2.60
CA THR A 123 12.91 -9.34 1.39
C THR A 123 11.47 -9.07 1.00
N ILE A 124 11.24 -8.68 -0.26
CA ILE A 124 9.94 -8.80 -0.92
C ILE A 124 9.92 -10.16 -1.60
N THR A 125 8.91 -10.98 -1.32
CA THR A 125 8.70 -12.27 -1.98
C THR A 125 7.49 -12.20 -2.89
N MET A 126 7.70 -12.49 -4.18
CA MET A 126 6.65 -12.66 -5.19
C MET A 126 6.44 -14.16 -5.40
N CYS A 127 5.32 -14.71 -4.93
CA CYS A 127 5.08 -16.15 -5.05
C CYS A 127 4.70 -16.50 -6.49
N TYR A 128 5.28 -17.56 -7.03
CA TYR A 128 4.99 -18.00 -8.39
C TYR A 128 3.52 -18.37 -8.58
N GLU A 129 2.88 -18.89 -7.53
CA GLU A 129 1.45 -19.22 -7.56
C GLU A 129 0.55 -18.00 -7.76
N ASP A 130 0.98 -16.79 -7.36
CA ASP A 130 0.21 -15.57 -7.58
C ASP A 130 0.18 -15.20 -9.05
N THR A 131 1.35 -15.20 -9.69
CA THR A 131 1.47 -14.98 -11.13
C THR A 131 0.67 -16.00 -11.96
N ASP A 132 0.68 -17.28 -11.58
CA ASP A 132 -0.14 -18.31 -12.23
C ASP A 132 -1.64 -18.08 -12.03
N TRP A 133 -2.03 -17.69 -10.82
CA TRP A 133 -3.41 -17.36 -10.49
C TRP A 133 -3.91 -16.13 -11.26
N SER A 134 -3.13 -15.05 -11.28
CA SER A 134 -3.38 -13.83 -12.06
C SER A 134 -3.60 -14.18 -13.53
N MET A 135 -2.76 -15.04 -14.12
CA MET A 135 -2.93 -15.51 -15.49
C MET A 135 -4.27 -16.24 -15.70
N ALA A 136 -4.69 -17.08 -14.75
CA ALA A 136 -5.97 -17.77 -14.80
C ALA A 136 -7.16 -16.81 -14.70
N VAL A 137 -7.07 -15.78 -13.85
CA VAL A 137 -8.10 -14.73 -13.70
C VAL A 137 -8.34 -14.02 -15.02
N PHE A 138 -7.30 -13.46 -15.64
CA PHE A 138 -7.45 -12.70 -16.88
C PHE A 138 -7.81 -13.58 -18.08
N THR A 139 -7.36 -14.85 -18.08
CA THR A 139 -7.79 -15.82 -19.09
C THR A 139 -9.30 -16.07 -18.99
N LYS A 140 -9.82 -16.23 -17.77
CA LYS A 140 -11.25 -16.43 -17.52
C LYS A 140 -12.07 -15.18 -17.85
N ALA A 141 -11.52 -13.99 -17.61
CA ALA A 141 -12.13 -12.71 -17.97
C ALA A 141 -12.25 -12.51 -19.49
N GLY A 142 -11.46 -13.26 -20.29
CA GLY A 142 -11.51 -13.22 -21.75
C GLY A 142 -10.67 -12.11 -22.35
N ASP A 143 -9.62 -11.70 -21.64
CA ASP A 143 -8.72 -10.63 -22.07
C ASP A 143 -8.03 -10.98 -23.37
N ALA A 144 -7.78 -9.96 -24.20
CA ALA A 144 -7.09 -10.14 -25.48
C ALA A 144 -5.64 -10.60 -25.28
N ASP A 145 -4.99 -10.11 -24.23
CA ASP A 145 -3.66 -10.52 -23.79
C ASP A 145 -3.65 -10.73 -22.26
N PRO A 146 -4.06 -11.92 -21.78
CA PRO A 146 -4.12 -12.19 -20.35
C PRO A 146 -2.75 -12.21 -19.68
N LEU A 147 -1.66 -12.44 -20.44
CA LEU A 147 -0.30 -12.42 -19.90
C LEU A 147 0.08 -10.99 -19.50
N GLN A 148 -0.22 -10.01 -20.36
CA GLN A 148 0.03 -8.61 -20.06
C GLN A 148 -0.78 -8.12 -18.85
N SER A 149 -2.07 -8.47 -18.76
CA SER A 149 -2.87 -8.10 -17.59
C SER A 149 -2.43 -8.81 -16.32
N ALA A 150 -1.98 -10.06 -16.40
CA ALA A 150 -1.40 -10.76 -15.26
C ALA A 150 -0.14 -10.05 -14.77
N LEU A 151 0.81 -9.75 -15.65
CA LEU A 151 2.02 -9.00 -15.31
C LEU A 151 1.69 -7.62 -14.72
N GLY A 152 0.73 -6.89 -15.29
CA GLY A 152 0.25 -5.63 -14.74
C GLY A 152 -0.25 -5.76 -13.30
N SER A 153 -1.07 -6.78 -13.02
CA SER A 153 -1.52 -7.06 -11.64
C SER A 153 -0.35 -7.38 -10.69
N GLU A 154 0.63 -8.17 -11.14
CA GLU A 154 1.83 -8.49 -10.33
C GLU A 154 2.69 -7.25 -10.07
N TYR A 155 2.76 -6.31 -11.02
CA TYR A 155 3.54 -5.07 -10.85
C TYR A 155 2.92 -4.22 -9.74
N THR A 156 1.60 -4.00 -9.76
CA THR A 156 0.94 -3.26 -8.67
C THR A 156 1.00 -4.02 -7.34
N THR A 157 0.93 -5.35 -7.36
CA THR A 157 1.15 -6.18 -6.17
C THR A 157 2.55 -5.96 -5.58
N PHE A 158 3.58 -5.92 -6.42
CA PHE A 158 4.94 -5.57 -5.97
C PHE A 158 5.02 -4.15 -5.37
N TYR A 159 4.35 -3.16 -5.97
CA TYR A 159 4.35 -1.80 -5.42
C TYR A 159 3.56 -1.68 -4.12
N HIS A 160 2.57 -2.55 -3.90
CA HIS A 160 1.91 -2.69 -2.60
C HIS A 160 2.92 -3.18 -1.54
N GLU A 161 3.68 -4.24 -1.83
CA GLU A 161 4.76 -4.70 -0.94
C GLU A 161 5.89 -3.67 -0.77
N THR A 162 6.15 -2.88 -1.81
CA THR A 162 7.06 -1.73 -1.74
C THR A 162 6.53 -0.67 -0.77
N GLY A 163 5.21 -0.50 -0.65
CA GLY A 163 4.58 0.30 0.40
C GLY A 163 5.01 -0.15 1.80
N HIS A 164 4.82 -1.43 2.14
CA HIS A 164 5.28 -1.98 3.43
C HIS A 164 6.79 -1.85 3.61
N MET A 165 7.56 -2.14 2.56
CA MET A 165 9.02 -1.99 2.57
C MET A 165 9.42 -0.57 2.92
N THR A 166 8.90 0.45 2.21
CA THR A 166 9.25 1.86 2.43
C THR A 166 8.84 2.35 3.81
N ILE A 167 7.66 1.95 4.30
CA ILE A 167 7.22 2.24 5.67
C ILE A 167 8.23 1.72 6.68
N SER A 168 8.64 0.46 6.55
CA SER A 168 9.57 -0.19 7.47
C SER A 168 11.00 0.38 7.38
N ILE A 169 11.60 0.43 6.18
CA ILE A 169 13.02 0.80 6.03
C ILE A 169 13.30 2.27 6.30
N TYR A 170 12.29 3.14 6.16
CA TYR A 170 12.41 4.58 6.42
C TYR A 170 11.75 5.02 7.73
N ASP A 171 11.14 4.10 8.50
CA ASP A 171 10.41 4.40 9.74
C ASP A 171 9.30 5.45 9.52
N LEU A 172 8.51 5.28 8.46
CA LEU A 172 7.45 6.22 8.10
C LEU A 172 6.22 6.05 9.00
N PRO A 173 5.56 7.15 9.42
CA PRO A 173 4.35 7.06 10.22
C PRO A 173 3.16 6.56 9.40
N VAL A 174 2.40 5.61 9.97
CA VAL A 174 1.12 5.13 9.43
C VAL A 174 -0.03 5.63 10.31
N THR A 175 -1.05 6.23 9.69
CA THR A 175 -2.23 6.77 10.40
C THR A 175 -3.56 6.13 9.98
N GLY A 176 -3.52 5.20 9.03
CA GLY A 176 -4.65 4.39 8.56
C GLY A 176 -4.44 2.89 8.83
N ARG A 177 -5.28 2.04 8.22
CA ARG A 177 -4.98 0.61 8.12
C ARG A 177 -3.78 0.45 7.20
N GLU A 178 -2.78 -0.31 7.62
CA GLU A 178 -1.51 -0.39 6.88
C GLU A 178 -1.70 -0.93 5.47
N GLU A 179 -2.57 -1.94 5.28
CA GLU A 179 -2.95 -2.45 3.96
C GLU A 179 -3.54 -1.39 3.02
N ASP A 180 -4.43 -0.54 3.53
CA ASP A 180 -5.00 0.55 2.74
C ASP A 180 -3.95 1.62 2.43
N VAL A 181 -2.93 1.77 3.29
CA VAL A 181 -1.81 2.69 3.10
C VAL A 181 -0.83 2.11 2.08
N ALA A 182 -0.54 0.81 2.10
CA ALA A 182 0.26 0.12 1.08
C ALA A 182 -0.39 0.21 -0.31
N ASP A 183 -1.72 0.05 -0.38
CA ASP A 183 -2.50 0.32 -1.59
C ASP A 183 -2.35 1.76 -2.11
N GLN A 184 -2.35 2.75 -1.20
CA GLN A 184 -2.10 4.15 -1.55
C GLN A 184 -0.67 4.38 -2.03
N ALA A 185 0.31 3.71 -1.40
CA ALA A 185 1.71 3.76 -1.82
C ALA A 185 1.85 3.25 -3.25
N ALA A 186 1.23 2.10 -3.56
CA ALA A 186 1.26 1.54 -4.89
C ALA A 186 0.65 2.48 -5.93
N ALA A 187 -0.52 3.04 -5.63
CA ALA A 187 -1.17 4.02 -6.48
C ALA A 187 -0.32 5.27 -6.67
N TYR A 188 0.32 5.79 -5.61
CA TYR A 188 1.22 6.93 -5.71
C TYR A 188 2.40 6.63 -6.64
N LEU A 189 3.17 5.59 -6.33
CA LEU A 189 4.39 5.23 -7.05
C LEU A 189 4.13 4.97 -8.55
N LEU A 190 2.99 4.38 -8.89
CA LEU A 190 2.61 4.07 -10.27
C LEU A 190 1.93 5.23 -11.01
N LEU A 191 1.20 6.11 -10.31
CA LEU A 191 0.42 7.16 -10.96
C LEU A 191 1.07 8.55 -10.87
N THR A 192 2.21 8.69 -10.19
CA THR A 192 3.00 9.92 -10.22
C THR A 192 3.58 10.15 -11.62
N PRO A 193 3.41 11.35 -12.22
CA PRO A 193 4.00 11.66 -13.51
C PRO A 193 5.53 11.61 -13.48
N GLY A 194 6.14 11.11 -14.56
CA GLY A 194 7.58 11.20 -14.76
C GLY A 194 8.05 12.63 -15.08
N ASP A 195 9.35 12.76 -15.38
CA ASP A 195 10.00 14.06 -15.67
C ASP A 195 9.36 14.84 -16.83
N ASP A 196 8.68 14.17 -17.75
CA ASP A 196 7.96 14.80 -18.87
C ASP A 196 6.56 15.32 -18.50
N GLY A 197 6.17 15.15 -17.23
CA GLY A 197 4.88 15.55 -16.67
C GLY A 197 3.73 14.63 -17.07
N THR A 198 4.02 13.45 -17.60
CA THR A 198 3.00 12.45 -17.96
C THR A 198 3.12 11.19 -17.10
N VAL A 199 1.97 10.62 -16.75
CA VAL A 199 1.91 9.31 -16.10
C VAL A 199 2.11 8.25 -17.17
N ASP A 200 2.95 7.26 -16.87
CA ASP A 200 3.16 6.12 -17.75
C ASP A 200 1.84 5.33 -17.96
N PRO A 201 1.36 5.19 -19.22
CA PRO A 201 0.14 4.43 -19.49
C PRO A 201 0.20 2.97 -19.06
N GLU A 202 1.37 2.33 -19.06
CA GLU A 202 1.52 0.95 -18.59
C GLU A 202 1.31 0.87 -17.07
N SER A 203 1.81 1.85 -16.33
CA SER A 203 1.56 2.01 -14.88
C SER A 203 0.09 2.32 -14.55
N VAL A 204 -0.63 3.11 -15.37
CA VAL A 204 -2.08 3.27 -15.19
C VAL A 204 -2.81 1.94 -15.43
N GLN A 205 -2.38 1.19 -16.45
CA GLN A 205 -2.99 -0.09 -16.80
C GLN A 205 -2.72 -1.16 -15.75
N SER A 206 -1.54 -1.18 -15.12
CA SER A 206 -1.22 -2.11 -14.03
C SER A 206 -2.18 -1.96 -12.84
N VAL A 207 -2.43 -0.71 -12.40
CA VAL A 207 -3.38 -0.45 -11.30
C VAL A 207 -4.81 -0.85 -11.70
N LYS A 208 -5.20 -0.65 -12.98
CA LYS A 208 -6.49 -1.13 -13.50
C LYS A 208 -6.57 -2.67 -13.46
N ASP A 209 -5.52 -3.36 -13.86
CA ASP A 209 -5.49 -4.83 -13.84
C ASP A 209 -5.54 -5.37 -12.41
N PHE A 210 -4.83 -4.77 -11.46
CA PHE A 210 -4.93 -5.09 -10.03
C PHE A 210 -6.35 -4.92 -9.49
N ALA A 211 -7.02 -3.81 -9.81
CA ALA A 211 -8.43 -3.60 -9.46
C ALA A 211 -9.33 -4.68 -10.07
N ARG A 212 -9.08 -5.10 -11.31
CA ARG A 212 -9.84 -6.17 -11.98
C ARG A 212 -9.61 -7.54 -11.35
N ALA A 213 -8.41 -7.84 -10.85
CA ALA A 213 -8.13 -9.07 -10.10
C ALA A 213 -8.98 -9.14 -8.82
N PHE A 214 -9.09 -8.05 -8.05
CA PHE A 214 -10.00 -7.99 -6.90
C PHE A 214 -11.47 -8.03 -7.28
N ALA A 215 -11.85 -7.41 -8.40
CA ALA A 215 -13.22 -7.50 -8.90
C ALA A 215 -13.61 -8.96 -9.19
N ALA A 216 -12.70 -9.77 -9.72
CA ALA A 216 -12.92 -11.19 -9.96
C ALA A 216 -13.09 -12.00 -8.66
N LEU A 217 -12.33 -11.66 -7.61
CA LEU A 217 -12.51 -12.23 -6.26
C LEU A 217 -13.84 -11.81 -5.63
N ALA A 218 -14.20 -10.53 -5.77
CA ALA A 218 -15.46 -9.99 -5.26
C ALA A 218 -16.69 -10.62 -5.95
N GLU A 219 -16.62 -10.93 -7.24
CA GLU A 219 -17.72 -11.55 -8.00
C GLU A 219 -18.12 -12.92 -7.43
N VAL A 220 -17.15 -13.68 -6.91
CA VAL A 220 -17.40 -15.03 -6.36
C VAL A 220 -17.68 -15.03 -4.85
N GLN A 221 -17.43 -13.91 -4.15
CA GLN A 221 -17.72 -13.75 -2.73
C GLN A 221 -19.19 -13.36 -2.51
N THR A 222 -20.03 -14.36 -2.24
CA THR A 222 -21.50 -14.17 -2.10
C THR A 222 -21.97 -13.92 -0.66
N GLU A 223 -21.15 -14.28 0.33
CA GLU A 223 -21.41 -14.05 1.75
C GLU A 223 -20.12 -13.58 2.42
N PHE A 224 -20.26 -12.73 3.44
CA PHE A 224 -19.14 -12.27 4.26
C PHE A 224 -19.21 -12.91 5.64
N THR A 225 -18.09 -13.48 6.06
CA THR A 225 -17.89 -14.05 7.39
C THR A 225 -17.38 -13.00 8.37
N ALA A 226 -17.34 -13.36 9.66
CA ALA A 226 -16.70 -12.51 10.67
C ALA A 226 -15.19 -12.39 10.46
N GLU A 227 -14.56 -13.39 9.84
CA GLU A 227 -13.13 -13.39 9.49
C GLU A 227 -12.87 -12.39 8.37
N ASP A 228 -13.65 -12.42 7.28
CA ASP A 228 -13.56 -11.43 6.19
C ASP A 228 -13.72 -9.98 6.69
N MET A 229 -14.56 -9.79 7.71
CA MET A 229 -14.82 -8.47 8.29
C MET A 229 -13.77 -8.04 9.33
N ALA A 230 -12.98 -8.98 9.84
CA ALA A 230 -11.92 -8.76 10.81
C ALA A 230 -10.53 -8.74 10.18
N ASP A 231 -10.43 -9.13 8.90
CA ASP A 231 -9.22 -9.08 8.09
C ASP A 231 -8.60 -7.67 8.12
N GLU A 232 -7.28 -7.59 8.00
CA GLU A 232 -6.56 -6.32 7.97
C GLU A 232 -6.67 -5.59 6.62
N HIS A 233 -6.97 -6.33 5.55
CA HIS A 233 -7.29 -5.79 4.24
C HIS A 233 -8.73 -5.30 4.18
N SER A 234 -8.95 -4.23 3.42
CA SER A 234 -10.30 -3.84 3.03
C SER A 234 -10.93 -4.89 2.12
N LEU A 235 -12.27 -4.97 2.14
CA LEU A 235 -13.02 -5.89 1.29
C LEU A 235 -12.64 -5.68 -0.18
N ASN A 236 -12.56 -6.76 -0.97
CA ASN A 236 -12.10 -6.71 -2.36
C ASN A 236 -12.77 -5.60 -3.17
N LEU A 237 -14.10 -5.49 -3.15
CA LEU A 237 -14.82 -4.47 -3.90
C LEU A 237 -14.58 -3.04 -3.37
N GLN A 238 -14.26 -2.88 -2.08
CA GLN A 238 -13.85 -1.58 -1.52
C GLN A 238 -12.47 -1.18 -2.06
N ARG A 239 -11.52 -2.11 -2.16
CA ARG A 239 -10.21 -1.88 -2.79
C ARG A 239 -10.36 -1.48 -4.26
N VAL A 240 -11.23 -2.17 -5.01
CA VAL A 240 -11.55 -1.79 -6.42
C VAL A 240 -11.96 -0.33 -6.53
N TYR A 241 -12.94 0.11 -5.72
CA TYR A 241 -13.42 1.49 -5.79
C TYR A 241 -12.39 2.53 -5.29
N ASN A 242 -11.46 2.14 -4.43
CA ASN A 242 -10.35 3.01 -4.03
C ASN A 242 -9.34 3.17 -5.18
N MET A 243 -8.93 2.07 -5.80
CA MET A 243 -8.02 2.08 -6.94
C MET A 243 -8.59 2.87 -8.12
N ASP A 244 -9.83 2.59 -8.52
CA ASP A 244 -10.51 3.33 -9.59
C ASP A 244 -10.62 4.82 -9.26
N CYS A 245 -10.80 5.16 -7.99
CA CYS A 245 -10.84 6.54 -7.53
C CYS A 245 -9.48 7.23 -7.66
N TRP A 246 -8.38 6.58 -7.28
CA TRP A 246 -7.04 7.18 -7.41
C TRP A 246 -6.60 7.28 -8.87
N ILE A 247 -6.91 6.29 -9.72
CA ILE A 247 -6.71 6.36 -11.17
C ILE A 247 -7.50 7.52 -11.78
N TYR A 248 -8.79 7.66 -11.44
CA TYR A 248 -9.61 8.77 -11.94
C TYR A 248 -9.12 10.11 -11.39
N GLY A 249 -8.78 10.17 -10.10
CA GLY A 249 -8.37 11.38 -9.41
C GLY A 249 -7.04 11.94 -9.90
N SER A 250 -6.09 11.07 -10.26
CA SER A 250 -4.78 11.48 -10.79
C SER A 250 -4.89 12.17 -12.15
N ASN A 251 -5.82 11.71 -13.01
CA ASN A 251 -6.10 12.33 -14.29
C ASN A 251 -7.54 12.07 -14.78
N PRO A 252 -8.50 12.93 -14.41
CA PRO A 252 -9.91 12.76 -14.79
C PRO A 252 -10.16 12.83 -16.30
N GLU A 253 -9.33 13.54 -17.05
CA GLU A 253 -9.47 13.66 -18.51
C GLU A 253 -9.06 12.35 -19.20
N ALA A 254 -7.95 11.75 -18.77
CA ALA A 254 -7.46 10.50 -19.34
C ALA A 254 -8.28 9.27 -18.92
N ASN A 255 -8.85 9.27 -17.71
CA ASN A 255 -9.54 8.13 -17.12
C ASN A 255 -11.07 8.31 -17.00
N GLY A 256 -11.64 9.20 -17.82
CA GLY A 256 -13.09 9.47 -17.83
C GLY A 256 -13.95 8.26 -18.23
N ASP A 257 -13.35 7.24 -18.84
CA ASP A 257 -13.99 5.97 -19.17
C ASP A 257 -14.50 5.24 -17.93
N LEU A 258 -13.79 5.31 -16.80
CA LEU A 258 -14.19 4.68 -15.53
C LEU A 258 -15.57 5.15 -15.07
N VAL A 259 -15.88 6.43 -15.24
CA VAL A 259 -17.21 6.96 -14.93
C VAL A 259 -18.19 6.69 -16.08
N GLY A 260 -17.75 6.91 -17.32
CA GLY A 260 -18.59 6.79 -18.52
C GLY A 260 -19.15 5.39 -18.75
N ASN A 261 -18.46 4.34 -18.30
CA ASN A 261 -18.91 2.94 -18.39
C ASN A 261 -19.63 2.45 -17.11
N GLY A 262 -19.71 3.28 -16.07
CA GLY A 262 -20.36 2.95 -14.79
C GLY A 262 -19.51 2.13 -13.81
N GLN A 263 -18.22 1.91 -14.10
CA GLN A 263 -17.29 1.23 -13.21
C GLN A 263 -17.07 2.02 -11.92
N LEU A 264 -16.88 3.34 -12.03
CA LEU A 264 -16.79 4.27 -10.90
C LEU A 264 -18.08 5.12 -10.81
N PRO A 265 -18.88 4.99 -9.74
CA PRO A 265 -20.09 5.80 -9.57
C PRO A 265 -19.78 7.31 -9.58
N GLU A 266 -20.61 8.11 -10.25
CA GLU A 266 -20.43 9.57 -10.35
C GLU A 266 -20.26 10.24 -8.97
N ASP A 267 -21.05 9.82 -7.98
CA ASP A 267 -20.99 10.34 -6.61
C ASP A 267 -19.64 10.03 -5.92
N ARG A 268 -19.02 8.87 -6.21
CA ARG A 268 -17.67 8.53 -5.72
C ARG A 268 -16.61 9.34 -6.45
N ALA A 269 -16.71 9.41 -7.79
CA ALA A 269 -15.79 10.11 -8.67
C ALA A 269 -15.66 11.61 -8.33
N ALA A 270 -16.75 12.25 -7.87
CA ALA A 270 -16.77 13.66 -7.52
C ALA A 270 -15.73 14.05 -6.44
N GLY A 271 -15.40 13.13 -5.52
CA GLY A 271 -14.40 13.36 -4.47
C GLY A 271 -12.97 12.94 -4.85
N CYS A 272 -12.81 12.16 -5.91
CA CYS A 272 -11.55 11.49 -6.23
C CYS A 272 -10.36 12.41 -6.53
N PRO A 273 -10.51 13.54 -7.25
CA PRO A 273 -9.39 14.47 -7.44
C PRO A 273 -8.84 15.04 -6.12
N ALA A 274 -9.71 15.33 -5.15
CA ALA A 274 -9.30 15.84 -3.85
C ALA A 274 -8.69 14.74 -2.96
N GLU A 275 -9.12 13.49 -3.14
CA GLU A 275 -8.52 12.34 -2.48
C GLU A 275 -7.13 12.04 -3.05
N TRP A 276 -6.97 12.09 -4.37
CA TRP A 276 -5.66 11.99 -5.01
C TRP A 276 -4.71 13.09 -4.55
N GLU A 277 -5.15 14.35 -4.48
CA GLU A 277 -4.31 15.46 -3.99
C GLU A 277 -3.81 15.22 -2.55
N GLN A 278 -4.64 14.64 -1.69
CA GLN A 278 -4.24 14.29 -0.32
C GLN A 278 -3.23 13.14 -0.30
N LEU A 279 -3.47 12.11 -1.11
CA LEU A 279 -2.58 10.95 -1.25
C LEU A 279 -1.22 11.38 -1.81
N ASP A 280 -1.21 12.13 -2.90
CA ASP A 280 -0.01 12.70 -3.53
C ASP A 280 0.76 13.57 -2.54
N GLN A 281 0.08 14.48 -1.83
CA GLN A 281 0.72 15.32 -0.82
C GLN A 281 1.35 14.49 0.31
N ALA A 282 0.66 13.46 0.79
CA ALA A 282 1.14 12.61 1.89
C ALA A 282 2.39 11.84 1.46
N TRP A 283 2.32 11.07 0.37
CA TRP A 283 3.41 10.22 -0.07
C TRP A 283 4.59 11.00 -0.65
N SER A 284 4.35 12.10 -1.36
CA SER A 284 5.45 12.97 -1.80
C SER A 284 6.21 13.58 -0.63
N THR A 285 5.52 13.99 0.44
CA THR A 285 6.17 14.50 1.66
C THR A 285 6.97 13.41 2.37
N LEU A 286 6.41 12.20 2.47
CA LEU A 286 7.08 11.09 3.15
C LEU A 286 8.30 10.57 2.39
N LEU A 287 8.24 10.56 1.05
CA LEU A 287 9.31 10.02 0.21
C LEU A 287 10.30 11.08 -0.30
N GLU A 288 10.05 12.38 -0.11
CA GLU A 288 10.96 13.47 -0.52
C GLU A 288 12.45 13.22 -0.17
N PRO A 289 12.83 12.81 1.06
CA PRO A 289 14.24 12.60 1.40
C PRO A 289 14.81 11.26 0.90
N HIS A 290 13.99 10.43 0.25
CA HIS A 290 14.29 9.05 -0.12
C HIS A 290 14.36 8.81 -1.63
N TRP A 291 14.06 9.82 -2.45
CA TRP A 291 14.28 9.78 -3.91
C TRP A 291 15.76 9.98 -4.28
N LYS A 292 16.19 9.42 -5.42
CA LYS A 292 17.54 9.59 -5.99
C LYS A 292 17.75 10.88 -6.77
#